data_AF-A0A619AGP7-F1
#
_entry.id   AF-A0A619AGP7-F1
#
_cell.length_a   1.000
_cell.length_b   1.000
_cell.length_c   1.000
_cell.angle_alpha   90.00
_cell.angle_beta   90.00
_cell.angle_gamma   90.00
#
_symmetry.space_group_name_H-M   'P 1'
#
loop_
_entity.id
_entity.type
_entity.pdbx_description
1 polymer ?
#
loop_
_entity_poly.entity_id
_entity_poly.type
_entity_poly.pdbx_seq_one_letter_code
_entity_poly.pdbx_strand_id
1 'polypeptide(L)' 'MNKHQILVRLVERHSNFRQFALSGGYKPRTVTQAVDRWAGSHDMPRGRLTYKILRDLSEAIDAEVIPGILRGE' A
#
# COMPACT_ATOMS: atom_id res chain seq x y z
N MET A 1 8.61 1.43 4.44
CA MET A 1 7.77 1.74 5.63
C MET A 1 7.10 0.47 6.16
N ASN A 2 6.91 0.28 7.48
CA ASN A 2 6.28 -0.95 8.01
C ASN A 2 4.73 -0.86 8.04
N LYS A 3 4.06 -2.02 8.20
CA LYS A 3 2.58 -2.12 8.21
C LYS A 3 1.90 -1.22 9.24
N HIS A 4 2.46 -1.10 10.44
CA HIS A 4 1.89 -0.26 11.50
C HIS A 4 1.94 1.22 11.12
N GLN A 5 3.07 1.70 10.60
CA GLN A 5 3.21 3.08 10.12
C GLN A 5 2.23 3.39 8.97
N ILE A 6 2.02 2.44 8.05
CA ILE A 6 1.01 2.57 6.98
C ILE A 6 -0.39 2.72 7.58
N LEU A 7 -0.74 1.91 8.58
CA LEU A 7 -2.04 1.99 9.24
C LEU A 7 -2.25 3.34 9.93
N VAL A 8 -1.25 3.82 10.67
CA VAL A 8 -1.31 5.13 11.33
C VAL A 8 -1.60 6.23 10.31
N ARG A 9 -0.87 6.28 9.20
CA ARG A 9 -1.10 7.27 8.13
C ARG A 9 -2.46 7.16 7.47
N LEU A 10 -2.99 5.95 7.31
CA LEU A 10 -4.37 5.76 6.82
C LEU A 10 -5.39 6.32 7.82
N VAL A 11 -5.20 6.08 9.11
CA VAL A 11 -6.09 6.54 10.18
C VAL A 11 -6.06 8.07 10.30
N GLU A 12 -4.90 8.70 10.16
CA GLU A 12 -4.77 10.18 10.07
C GLU A 12 -5.60 10.78 8.94
N ARG A 13 -5.91 9.99 7.91
CA ARG A 13 -6.75 10.35 6.77
C ARG A 13 -8.18 9.82 6.86
N HIS A 14 -8.63 9.46 8.07
CA HIS A 14 -9.95 8.87 8.33
C HIS A 14 -10.25 7.60 7.51
N SER A 15 -9.20 6.81 7.23
CA SER A 15 -9.27 5.57 6.45
C SER A 15 -8.60 4.42 7.20
N ASN A 16 -8.64 3.23 6.61
CA ASN A 16 -7.97 2.03 7.09
C ASN A 16 -7.78 1.06 5.91
N PHE A 17 -7.07 -0.06 6.10
CA PHE A 17 -6.81 -1.00 5.00
C PHE A 17 -8.08 -1.51 4.31
N ARG A 18 -9.17 -1.74 5.07
CA ARG A 18 -10.44 -2.18 4.49
C ARG A 18 -11.08 -1.07 3.67
N GLN A 19 -11.15 0.14 4.20
CA GLN A 19 -11.77 1.28 3.53
C GLN A 19 -10.98 1.72 2.29
N PHE A 20 -9.64 1.75 2.37
CA PHE A 20 -8.76 1.92 1.22
C PHE A 20 -9.02 0.86 0.16
N ALA A 21 -9.06 -0.43 0.56
CA ALA A 21 -9.30 -1.51 -0.39
C ALA A 21 -10.63 -1.34 -1.11
N LEU A 22 -11.72 -1.09 -0.38
CA LEU A 22 -13.04 -0.91 -0.96
C LEU A 22 -13.11 0.31 -1.87
N SER A 23 -12.50 1.44 -1.47
CA SER A 23 -12.46 2.66 -2.28
C SER A 23 -11.67 2.49 -3.58
N GLY A 24 -10.60 1.69 -3.56
CA GLY A 24 -9.78 1.38 -4.74
C GLY A 24 -10.29 0.20 -5.58
N GLY A 25 -11.42 -0.41 -5.22
CA GLY A 25 -11.97 -1.59 -5.92
C GLY A 25 -11.18 -2.88 -5.66
N TYR A 26 -10.38 -2.93 -4.61
CA TYR A 26 -9.59 -4.08 -4.20
C TYR A 26 -10.32 -4.96 -3.17
N LYS A 27 -9.97 -6.24 -3.15
CA LYS A 27 -10.37 -7.12 -2.04
C LYS A 27 -9.53 -6.79 -0.81
N PRO A 28 -10.12 -6.54 0.38
CA PRO A 28 -9.37 -6.23 1.60
C PRO A 28 -8.26 -7.25 1.92
N ARG A 29 -8.54 -8.55 1.71
CA ARG A 29 -7.54 -9.62 1.90
C ARG A 29 -6.33 -9.47 0.99
N THR A 30 -6.52 -9.06 -0.26
CA THR A 30 -5.44 -8.87 -1.23
C THR A 30 -4.56 -7.68 -0.84
N VAL A 31 -5.16 -6.58 -0.37
CA VAL A 31 -4.40 -5.44 0.15
C VAL A 31 -3.59 -5.85 1.37
N THR A 32 -4.21 -6.51 2.35
CA THR A 32 -3.50 -6.94 3.55
C THR A 32 -2.34 -7.87 3.20
N GLN A 33 -2.52 -8.85 2.30
CA GLN A 33 -1.44 -9.74 1.88
C GLN A 33 -0.31 -9.01 1.14
N ALA A 34 -0.64 -8.03 0.30
CA ALA A 34 0.36 -7.22 -0.39
C ALA A 34 1.20 -6.42 0.62
N VAL A 35 0.53 -5.74 1.56
CA VAL A 35 1.20 -4.96 2.61
C VAL A 35 2.03 -5.86 3.52
N ASP A 36 1.49 -6.98 3.98
CA ASP A 36 2.20 -7.91 4.87
C ASP A 36 3.48 -8.45 4.23
N ARG A 37 3.42 -8.75 2.92
CA ARG A 37 4.55 -9.30 2.17
C ARG A 37 5.61 -8.27 1.82
N TRP A 38 5.22 -7.02 1.55
CA TRP A 38 6.11 -6.05 0.91
C TRP A 38 6.40 -4.78 1.73
N ALA A 39 5.62 -4.48 2.76
CA ALA A 39 5.87 -3.30 3.58
C ALA A 39 7.24 -3.39 4.26
N GLY A 40 8.15 -2.48 3.89
CA GLY A 40 9.53 -2.46 4.41
C GLY A 40 10.51 -3.31 3.60
N SER A 41 10.06 -3.95 2.52
CA SER A 41 10.95 -4.56 1.53
C SER A 41 11.72 -3.46 0.76
N HIS A 42 12.92 -3.79 0.28
CA HIS A 42 13.68 -2.99 -0.69
C HIS A 42 13.46 -3.45 -2.14
N ASP A 43 12.88 -4.63 -2.34
CA ASP A 43 12.58 -5.17 -3.66
C ASP A 43 11.23 -4.70 -4.19
N MET A 44 11.13 -4.59 -5.52
CA MET A 44 9.91 -4.22 -6.22
C MET A 44 8.99 -5.44 -6.42
N PRO A 45 7.66 -5.31 -6.25
CA PRO A 45 6.72 -6.38 -6.52
C PRO A 45 6.72 -6.77 -7.99
N ARG A 46 6.90 -8.07 -8.25
CA ARG A 46 6.88 -8.63 -9.63
C ARG A 46 5.47 -8.76 -10.23
N GLY A 47 4.42 -8.61 -9.42
CA GLY A 47 3.03 -8.76 -9.85
C GLY A 47 2.34 -7.42 -10.10
N ARG A 48 1.72 -7.25 -11.28
CA ARG A 48 1.04 -6.00 -11.69
C ARG A 48 -0.02 -5.52 -10.68
N LEU A 49 -0.83 -6.43 -10.14
CA LEU A 49 -1.85 -6.10 -9.15
C LEU A 49 -1.22 -5.64 -7.82
N THR A 50 -0.20 -6.36 -7.34
CA THR A 50 0.50 -6.00 -6.10
C THR A 50 1.23 -4.67 -6.24
N TYR A 51 1.90 -4.46 -7.38
CA TYR A 51 2.51 -3.17 -7.72
C TYR A 51 1.48 -2.04 -7.66
N LYS A 52 0.34 -2.20 -8.34
CA LYS A 52 -0.71 -1.19 -8.36
C LYS A 52 -1.25 -0.90 -6.96
N ILE A 53 -1.55 -1.93 -6.17
CA ILE A 53 -2.03 -1.77 -4.78
C ILE A 53 -1.03 -0.96 -3.95
N LEU A 54 0.27 -1.27 -4.04
CA LEU A 54 1.29 -0.62 -3.23
C LEU A 54 1.59 0.81 -3.71
N ARG A 55 1.48 1.06 -5.01
CA ARG A 55 1.56 2.40 -5.60
C ARG A 55 0.37 3.28 -5.16
N ASP A 56 -0.86 2.83 -5.41
CA ASP A 56 -2.09 3.54 -5.00
C ASP A 56 -2.09 3.79 -3.48
N LEU A 57 -1.62 2.82 -2.69
CA LEU A 57 -1.50 2.97 -1.25
C LEU A 57 -0.48 4.03 -0.86
N SER A 58 0.63 4.12 -1.59
CA SER A 58 1.66 5.13 -1.37
C SER A 58 1.17 6.54 -1.68
N GLU A 59 0.41 6.68 -2.77
CA GLU A 59 -0.28 7.92 -3.14
C GLU A 59 -1.32 8.30 -2.07
N ALA A 60 -2.11 7.32 -1.62
CA ALA A 60 -3.16 7.54 -0.62
C ALA A 60 -2.63 8.02 0.74
N ILE A 61 -1.38 7.68 1.11
CA ILE A 61 -0.76 8.06 2.39
C ILE A 61 0.37 9.11 2.27
N ASP A 62 0.59 9.63 1.05
CA ASP A 62 1.67 10.55 0.71
C ASP A 62 3.03 10.07 1.25
N ALA A 63 3.32 8.79 1.05
CA ALA A 63 4.61 8.19 1.37
C ALA A 63 4.80 6.84 0.69
N GLU A 64 6.04 6.57 0.32
CA GLU A 64 6.43 5.32 -0.29
C GLU A 64 6.36 4.15 0.70
N VAL A 65 5.47 3.19 0.44
CA VAL A 65 5.41 1.94 1.21
C VAL A 65 6.66 1.08 1.00
N ILE A 66 7.15 1.06 -0.25
CA ILE A 66 8.43 0.51 -0.71
C ILE A 66 9.21 1.65 -1.39
N PRO A 67 10.51 1.80 -1.15
CA PRO A 67 11.33 2.81 -1.81
C PRO A 67 11.26 2.72 -3.34
N GLY A 68 11.03 3.85 -4.01
CA GLY A 68 11.01 3.94 -5.47
C GLY A 68 9.71 3.48 -6.14
N ILE A 69 8.68 3.06 -5.37
CA ILE A 69 7.39 2.63 -5.93
C ILE A 69 6.68 3.74 -6.71
N LEU A 70 6.91 5.01 -6.35
CA LEU A 70 6.32 6.18 -7.02
C LEU A 70 7.16 6.72 -8.18
N ARG A 71 8.40 6.25 -8.37
CA ARG A 71 9.33 6.76 -9.40
C ARG A 71 9.27 6.00 -10.73
N GLY A 72 8.38 5.02 -10.85
CA GLY A 72 8.33 4.09 -11.98
C GLY A 72 7.58 4.59 -13.23
N GLU A 73 7.46 5.90 -13.43
CA GLU A 73 6.86 6.53 -14.63
C GLU A 73 7.88 7.35 -15.42
#